data_AF-A0A7L2A3V1-F1
#
_entry.id   AF-A0A7L2A3V1-F1
#
_cell.length_a   1.000
_cell.length_b   1.000
_cell.length_c   1.000
_cell.angle_alpha   90.00
_cell.angle_beta   90.00
_cell.angle_gamma   90.00
#
_symmetry.space_group_name_H-M   'P 1'
#
loop_
_entity.id
_entity.type
_entity.pdbx_description
1 polymer ?
#
loop_
_entity_poly.entity_id
_entity_poly.type
_entity_poly.pdbx_seq_one_letter_code
_entity_poly.pdbx_strand_id
1 'polypeptide(L)' 'MKAVAALLLVGMLILWAELPTGSAWSCPPVRFTCGRPNPPNACGSDLDCPRRKRCCPSFCGRKCLSKPSAIPA' A
#
# COMPACT_ATOMS: atom_id res chain seq x y z
N MET A 1 -38.25 -20.01 2.52
CA MET A 1 -37.53 -19.68 1.26
C MET A 1 -37.08 -18.21 1.14
N LYS A 2 -37.92 -17.21 1.46
CA LYS A 2 -37.56 -15.77 1.35
C LYS A 2 -36.42 -15.32 2.25
N ALA A 3 -36.38 -15.81 3.50
CA ALA A 3 -35.32 -15.46 4.45
C ALA A 3 -33.94 -15.98 4.02
N VAL A 4 -33.89 -17.17 3.44
CA VAL A 4 -32.65 -17.76 2.91
C VAL A 4 -32.11 -16.94 1.75
N ALA A 5 -32.99 -16.51 0.83
CA ALA A 5 -32.59 -15.64 -0.28
C ALA A 5 -32.07 -14.27 0.20
N ALA A 6 -32.72 -13.69 1.21
CA ALA A 6 -32.27 -12.42 1.80
C ALA A 6 -30.90 -12.55 2.48
N LEU A 7 -30.67 -13.64 3.23
CA LEU A 7 -29.38 -13.90 3.88
C LEU A 7 -28.24 -14.09 2.87
N LEU A 8 -28.50 -14.77 1.74
CA LEU A 8 -27.51 -14.97 0.69
C LEU A 8 -27.13 -13.66 -0.03
N LEU A 9 -28.11 -12.78 -0.28
CA LEU A 9 -27.86 -11.48 -0.89
C LEU A 9 -27.05 -10.56 0.03
N VAL A 10 -27.38 -10.54 1.33
CA VAL A 10 -26.62 -9.78 2.34
C VAL A 10 -25.19 -10.33 2.45
N GLY A 11 -25.01 -11.65 2.49
CA GLY A 11 -23.69 -12.29 2.51
C GLY A 11 -22.85 -11.96 1.29
N MET A 12 -23.42 -12.02 0.08
CA MET A 12 -22.73 -11.62 -1.15
C MET A 12 -22.34 -10.14 -1.15
N LEU A 13 -23.19 -9.24 -0.62
CA LEU A 13 -22.85 -7.82 -0.56
C LEU A 13 -21.65 -7.54 0.38
N ILE A 14 -21.56 -8.28 1.49
CA ILE A 14 -20.44 -8.17 2.44
C ILE A 14 -19.14 -8.71 1.80
N LEU A 15 -19.21 -9.82 1.07
CA LEU A 15 -18.05 -10.40 0.39
C LEU A 15 -17.39 -9.45 -0.62
N TRP A 16 -18.16 -8.57 -1.27
CA TRP A 16 -17.63 -7.64 -2.29
C TRP A 16 -16.99 -6.38 -1.69
N ALA A 17 -17.37 -5.99 -0.47
CA ALA A 17 -16.75 -4.88 0.24
C ALA A 17 -15.35 -5.22 0.79
N GLU A 18 -15.07 -6.51 0.97
CA GLU A 18 -13.80 -7.05 1.46
C GLU A 18 -12.87 -7.55 0.34
N LEU A 19 -13.05 -7.12 -0.92
CA LEU A 19 -12.01 -7.33 -1.92
C LEU A 19 -10.94 -6.22 -1.75
N PRO A 20 -9.74 -6.52 -1.23
CA PRO A 20 -8.65 -5.56 -1.20
C PRO A 20 -8.32 -5.19 -2.64
N THR A 21 -8.77 -4.00 -3.03
CA THR A 21 -8.56 -3.43 -4.36
C THR A 21 -7.06 -3.21 -4.53
N GLY A 22 -6.42 -4.12 -5.25
CA GLY A 22 -5.07 -3.97 -5.77
C GLY A 22 -3.98 -4.26 -4.75
N SER A 23 -3.21 -5.31 -5.05
CA SER A 23 -1.88 -5.64 -4.49
C SER A 23 -1.20 -4.51 -3.69
N ALA A 24 -1.56 -4.39 -2.41
CA ALA A 24 -1.02 -3.40 -1.50
C ALA A 24 0.34 -3.88 -0.99
N TRP A 25 1.36 -3.83 -1.83
CA TRP A 25 2.72 -4.16 -1.40
C TRP A 25 3.21 -3.12 -0.39
N SER A 26 3.75 -3.56 0.74
CA SER A 26 4.17 -2.64 1.80
C SER A 26 5.58 -2.09 1.54
N CYS A 27 5.85 -0.89 2.08
CA CYS A 27 7.19 -0.33 2.06
C CYS A 27 8.18 -1.25 2.80
N PRO A 28 9.43 -1.37 2.33
CA PRO A 28 10.45 -2.13 3.05
C PRO A 28 10.77 -1.47 4.40
N PRO A 29 11.13 -2.25 5.42
CA PRO A 29 11.55 -1.71 6.70
C PRO A 29 12.85 -0.90 6.54
N VAL A 30 12.90 0.25 7.20
CA VAL A 30 14.10 1.11 7.27
C VAL A 30 14.75 0.87 8.62
N ARG A 31 15.94 0.26 8.64
CA ARG A 31 16.64 -0.09 9.89
C ARG A 31 17.47 1.06 10.47
N PHE A 32 17.91 1.97 9.63
CA PHE A 32 18.76 3.11 10.02
C PHE A 32 18.28 4.37 9.30
N THR A 33 18.33 5.50 9.99
CA THR A 33 18.00 6.81 9.43
C THR A 33 19.19 7.76 9.54
N CYS A 34 19.25 8.74 8.65
CA CYS A 34 20.24 9.80 8.71
C CYS A 34 19.97 10.73 9.91
N GLY A 35 21.01 11.25 10.54
CA GLY A 35 20.91 12.20 11.66
C GLY A 35 20.51 13.62 11.26
N ARG A 36 19.75 13.78 10.17
CA ARG A 36 19.32 15.10 9.67
C ARG A 36 17.98 15.47 10.31
N PRO A 37 17.87 16.62 11.02
CA PRO A 37 16.63 17.00 11.71
C PRO A 37 15.42 17.17 10.78
N ASN A 38 15.64 17.62 9.54
CA ASN A 38 14.61 17.74 8.52
C ASN A 38 15.12 17.15 7.19
N PRO A 39 14.99 15.83 6.99
CA PRO A 39 15.48 15.19 5.79
C PRO A 39 14.59 15.55 4.58
N PRO A 40 15.17 15.71 3.38
CA PRO A 40 14.44 16.08 2.19
C PRO A 40 13.51 14.94 1.77
N ASN A 41 12.25 15.27 1.49
CA ASN A 41 11.26 14.31 1.00
C ASN A 41 11.05 14.52 -0.50
N ALA A 42 11.25 13.47 -1.29
CA ALA A 42 10.96 13.50 -2.72
C ALA A 42 9.46 13.31 -3.04
N CYS A 43 8.66 12.93 -2.05
CA CYS A 43 7.22 12.74 -2.13
C CYS A 43 6.57 12.94 -0.74
N GLY A 44 5.31 13.35 -0.71
CA GLY A 44 4.49 13.41 0.52
C GLY A 44 3.49 12.26 0.62
N SER A 45 3.03 11.76 -0.52
CA SER A 45 2.02 10.70 -0.64
C SER A 45 2.26 9.84 -1.89
N ASP A 46 1.53 8.71 -1.98
CA ASP A 46 1.59 7.84 -3.16
C ASP A 46 1.15 8.56 -4.45
N LEU A 47 0.35 9.63 -4.35
CA LEU A 47 -0.12 10.44 -5.48
C LEU A 47 1.00 11.27 -6.13
N ASP A 48 2.02 11.63 -5.35
CA ASP A 48 3.18 12.37 -5.86
C ASP A 48 4.13 11.47 -6.65
N CYS A 49 3.93 10.15 -6.57
CA CYS A 49 4.77 9.17 -7.21
C CYS A 49 4.25 8.81 -8.60
N PRO A 50 5.14 8.73 -9.60
CA PRO A 50 4.73 8.33 -10.94
C PRO A 50 4.35 6.84 -10.96
N ARG A 51 3.32 6.50 -11.75
CA ARG A 51 2.84 5.13 -11.97
C ARG A 51 2.31 4.49 -10.67
N ARG A 52 2.50 3.18 -10.49
CA ARG A 52 2.06 2.42 -9.29
C ARG A 52 3.15 2.33 -8.22
N LYS A 53 3.93 3.40 -8.05
CA LYS A 53 4.95 3.52 -7.01
C LYS A 53 4.32 4.03 -5.72
N ARG A 54 4.94 3.73 -4.58
CA ARG A 54 4.53 4.21 -3.25
C ARG A 54 5.55 5.15 -2.65
N CYS A 55 5.09 6.14 -1.90
CA CYS A 55 5.92 7.08 -1.18
C CYS A 55 6.37 6.51 0.16
N CYS A 56 7.54 5.88 0.15
CA CYS A 56 8.06 5.12 1.29
C CYS A 56 9.13 5.89 2.07
N PRO A 57 9.26 5.63 3.38
CA PRO A 57 10.43 6.05 4.14
C PRO A 57 11.70 5.43 3.55
N SER A 58 12.81 6.13 3.71
CA SER A 58 14.15 5.69 3.30
C SER A 58 15.17 6.05 4.38
N PHE A 59 16.44 5.70 4.14
CA PHE A 59 17.52 6.10 5.04
C PHE A 59 17.53 7.61 5.32
N CYS A 60 17.20 8.46 4.34
CA CYS A 60 17.13 9.91 4.55
C CYS A 60 15.90 10.48 3.84
N GLY A 61 14.81 10.68 4.59
CA GLY A 61 13.55 11.22 4.08
C GLY A 61 12.72 10.17 3.34
N ARG A 62 11.90 10.61 2.38
CA ARG A 62 10.95 9.76 1.64
C ARG A 62 11.24 9.72 0.15
N LYS A 63 10.99 8.55 -0.46
CA LYS A 63 11.19 8.32 -1.91
C LYS A 63 10.12 7.42 -2.51
N CYS A 64 9.88 7.59 -3.81
CA CYS A 64 9.01 6.74 -4.58
C CYS A 64 9.67 5.39 -4.87
N LEU A 65 9.12 4.31 -4.32
CA LEU A 65 9.59 2.95 -4.51
C LEU A 65 8.62 2.15 -5.38
N SER A 66 9.17 1.25 -6.19
CA SER A 66 8.41 0.22 -6.90
C SER A 66 8.24 -1.01 -6.00
N LYS A 67 7.24 -1.85 -6.30
CA LYS A 67 7.10 -3.17 -5.69
C LYS A 67 8.42 -3.94 -5.85
N PRO A 68 8.99 -4.51 -4.78
CA PRO A 68 10.20 -5.32 -4.91
C PRO A 68 9.94 -6.51 -5.83
N SER A 69 10.90 -6.80 -6.71
CA SER A 69 10.88 -7.99 -7.55
C SER A 69 10.88 -9.24 -6.67
N ALA A 70 10.02 -10.21 -6.99
CA ALA A 70 9.96 -11.49 -6.26
C ALA A 70 11.14 -12.42 -6.58
N ILE A 71 11.99 -12.03 -7.53
CA ILE A 71 13.18 -12.76 -7.94
C ILE A 71 14.36 -12.20 -7.13
N PRO A 72 15.02 -13.00 -6.27
CA PRO A 72 16.24 -12.60 -5.62
C PRO A 72 17.32 -12.33 -6.66
N ALA A 73 18.04 -11.22 -6.50
CA ALA A 73 19.26 -10.91 -7.23
C ALA A 73 20.46 -11.65 -6.62
#